data_AF-A0A8S1BQA6-F1
#
_entry.id   AF-A0A8S1BQA6-F1
#
_cell.length_a   1.000
_cell.length_b   1.000
_cell.length_c   1.000
_cell.angle_alpha   90.00
_cell.angle_beta   90.00
_cell.angle_gamma   90.00
#
_symmetry.space_group_name_H-M   'P 1'
#
loop_
_entity.id
_entity.type
_entity.pdbx_description
1 polymer ?
#
loop_
_entity_poly.entity_id
_entity_poly.type
_entity_poly.pdbx_seq_one_letter_code
_entity_poly.pdbx_strand_id
1 'polypeptide(L)'
;MPFSIHCRDRCSIVFKATLSTLYESRLFVSLKLYRCNYGRTVLRAMADLCFICDKKLSEGVSVNVVRGLQTLKTASIERNDGHIDYLNTLSSVNVHSECRKVYTSKNVIIASKRRTDESEPSTSSAPRKKRNEVFDFGKLCLFCGQEADEIAEKKKKLKYRRTISNVSTLAFKDNVIKRAEERNDSLGELVKERIYYEYDLIAAEAKYHTICYTNFLTRVPSADKKPRQDDQVTQAMKEIFYYIENNEDSQFTLKELKDVPTEYIPDDKTIITKLQQKYLTDIIITKKIGSFTIISFRDTQLNVLSKAWYENKKSTPVEERLRIVEAAAAIIREDIRSSVVETKTYPPPNKMLDCINEEIPKTLSHFLEEMILKNRKGQLDHLKTKCTSISHAIMASIRERSFSSQLLLGLSVFLHRRYGSKKLLDVLSSLGFAASYSNTMQYEVSSVYHPQPRILPSESGALVQYVGDNADINVSTLDGNNTLHVMGMIKIITPKDAVIYDDRIKKCTTKPSAKELAAISHVSLLYAHVFSWMHRTCNGR
;
A
#
# COMPACT_ATOMS: atom_id res chain seq x y z
N MET A 1 -67.57 34.54 43.03
CA MET A 1 -67.34 35.17 41.71
C MET A 1 -66.06 34.57 41.12
N PRO A 2 -66.21 33.68 40.12
CA PRO A 2 -65.15 32.95 39.42
C PRO A 2 -64.91 33.46 37.98
N PHE A 3 -63.85 32.97 37.30
CA PHE A 3 -63.66 32.67 35.83
C PHE A 3 -62.13 32.52 35.56
N SER A 4 -61.54 31.32 35.45
CA SER A 4 -61.32 30.40 34.27
C SER A 4 -60.24 30.88 33.28
N ILE A 5 -59.28 30.06 32.78
CA ILE A 5 -59.42 28.79 32.02
C ILE A 5 -58.25 27.79 32.25
N HIS A 6 -58.56 26.50 32.10
CA HIS A 6 -57.76 25.26 32.27
C HIS A 6 -57.32 24.62 30.91
N CYS A 7 -56.21 23.86 30.91
CA CYS A 7 -56.06 22.47 30.37
C CYS A 7 -54.57 22.02 30.46
N ARG A 8 -54.20 20.97 31.23
CA ARG A 8 -53.96 19.54 30.87
C ARG A 8 -52.81 19.37 29.85
N ASP A 9 -51.72 18.63 30.11
CA ASP A 9 -51.65 17.22 30.51
C ASP A 9 -50.32 16.80 31.20
N ARG A 10 -50.40 15.67 31.91
CA ARG A 10 -49.30 14.92 32.56
C ARG A 10 -48.44 14.18 31.52
N CYS A 11 -47.14 14.06 31.74
CA CYS A 11 -46.32 13.02 31.11
C CYS A 11 -45.38 12.36 32.12
N SER A 12 -45.79 11.17 32.56
CA SER A 12 -45.03 10.15 33.28
C SER A 12 -44.12 9.38 32.31
N ILE A 13 -42.83 9.27 32.60
CA ILE A 13 -41.91 8.41 31.84
C ILE A 13 -41.98 6.99 32.42
N VAL A 14 -42.72 6.13 31.73
CA VAL A 14 -42.81 4.68 31.97
C VAL A 14 -41.94 3.99 30.92
N PHE A 15 -40.89 3.28 31.33
CA PHE A 15 -40.19 2.33 30.47
C PHE A 15 -41.06 1.07 30.31
N LYS A 16 -41.67 0.88 29.14
CA LYS A 16 -42.28 -0.40 28.73
C LYS A 16 -41.62 -0.87 27.43
N ALA A 17 -41.09 -2.09 27.49
CA ALA A 17 -40.65 -2.87 26.36
C ALA A 17 -41.87 -3.39 25.59
N THR A 18 -41.82 -3.39 24.24
CA THR A 18 -42.66 -4.25 23.39
C THR A 18 -41.99 -4.54 22.05
N LEU A 19 -41.94 -5.83 21.73
CA LEU A 19 -41.77 -6.41 20.38
C LEU A 19 -42.95 -6.04 19.45
N SER A 20 -42.69 -5.98 18.13
CA SER A 20 -43.43 -6.63 17.01
C SER A 20 -43.35 -5.76 15.72
N THR A 21 -42.62 -6.20 14.68
CA THR A 21 -43.12 -6.71 13.38
C THR A 21 -44.16 -5.91 12.57
N LEU A 22 -43.70 -5.47 11.39
CA LEU A 22 -44.29 -5.54 10.03
C LEU A 22 -45.49 -4.67 9.58
N TYR A 23 -45.36 -4.28 8.30
CA TYR A 23 -46.32 -3.96 7.22
C TYR A 23 -46.47 -2.52 6.68
N GLU A 24 -46.01 -2.38 5.42
CA GLU A 24 -46.41 -1.59 4.23
C GLU A 24 -47.22 -0.27 4.40
N SER A 25 -47.10 0.77 3.56
CA SER A 25 -47.12 0.73 2.09
C SER A 25 -46.96 2.14 1.46
N ARG A 26 -46.47 2.14 0.19
CA ARG A 26 -46.87 3.00 -0.96
C ARG A 26 -46.36 4.46 -0.99
N LEU A 27 -45.98 5.08 -2.13
CA LEU A 27 -46.10 4.91 -3.60
C LEU A 27 -45.10 5.95 -4.21
N PHE A 28 -44.54 5.92 -5.44
CA PHE A 28 -45.18 5.73 -6.75
C PHE A 28 -44.14 5.77 -7.93
N VAL A 29 -44.44 5.02 -9.01
CA VAL A 29 -44.13 5.19 -10.47
C VAL A 29 -42.72 4.77 -10.98
N SER A 30 -42.51 4.00 -12.07
CA SER A 30 -43.35 3.21 -13.00
C SER A 30 -42.49 2.20 -13.80
N LEU A 31 -43.17 1.18 -14.31
CA LEU A 31 -42.70 0.04 -15.12
C LEU A 31 -42.17 0.39 -16.54
N LYS A 32 -41.31 -0.48 -17.09
CA LYS A 32 -41.64 -1.30 -18.29
C LYS A 32 -40.71 -2.51 -18.47
N LEU A 33 -41.36 -3.65 -18.73
CA LEU A 33 -40.81 -4.96 -19.15
C LEU A 33 -40.17 -4.89 -20.55
N TYR A 34 -39.23 -5.79 -20.87
CA TYR A 34 -39.34 -6.74 -22.01
C TYR A 34 -38.32 -7.88 -21.90
N ARG A 35 -38.75 -9.05 -22.40
CA ARG A 35 -38.06 -10.35 -22.44
C ARG A 35 -37.10 -10.46 -23.64
N CYS A 36 -36.19 -11.42 -23.48
CA CYS A 36 -35.11 -11.93 -24.33
C CYS A 36 -35.39 -12.06 -25.85
N ASN A 37 -34.36 -11.78 -26.68
CA ASN A 37 -33.88 -12.70 -27.72
C ASN A 37 -32.45 -12.35 -28.19
N TYR A 38 -31.71 -13.39 -28.58
CA TYR A 38 -30.30 -13.47 -28.96
C TYR A 38 -29.75 -12.32 -29.84
N GLY A 39 -28.52 -11.87 -29.55
CA GLY A 39 -27.65 -11.17 -30.52
C GLY A 39 -26.76 -10.06 -29.93
N ARG A 40 -25.44 -10.19 -30.10
CA ARG A 40 -24.36 -9.25 -29.74
C ARG A 40 -24.70 -7.75 -29.89
N THR A 41 -24.47 -6.94 -28.85
CA THR A 41 -23.46 -5.85 -28.80
C THR A 41 -23.32 -5.23 -27.40
N VAL A 42 -22.09 -4.79 -27.11
CA VAL A 42 -21.58 -4.20 -25.88
C VAL A 42 -22.30 -2.90 -25.51
N LEU A 43 -22.88 -2.82 -24.32
CA LEU A 43 -23.12 -1.56 -23.59
C LEU A 43 -23.08 -1.87 -22.08
N ARG A 44 -21.87 -2.04 -21.55
CA ARG A 44 -21.62 -2.14 -20.11
C ARG A 44 -21.44 -0.72 -19.58
N ALA A 45 -22.16 -0.37 -18.53
CA ALA A 45 -22.03 0.92 -17.84
C ALA A 45 -20.57 1.17 -17.39
N MET A 46 -19.83 1.99 -18.16
CA MET A 46 -18.46 2.45 -17.86
C MET A 46 -18.49 3.79 -17.09
N ALA A 47 -19.41 3.97 -16.14
CA ALA A 47 -19.51 5.24 -15.41
C ALA A 47 -18.41 5.42 -14.34
N ASP A 48 -17.85 4.31 -13.83
CA ASP A 48 -16.97 4.32 -12.65
C ASP A 48 -15.50 3.94 -12.93
N LEU A 49 -15.13 3.73 -14.20
CA LEU A 49 -13.78 3.33 -14.61
C LEU A 49 -13.10 4.44 -15.43
N CYS A 50 -11.81 4.63 -15.19
CA CYS A 50 -10.96 5.50 -16.00
C CYS A 50 -10.60 4.79 -17.31
N PHE A 51 -11.02 5.31 -18.47
CA PHE A 51 -10.80 4.66 -19.78
C PHE A 51 -9.32 4.54 -20.18
N ILE A 52 -8.41 5.27 -19.54
CA ILE A 52 -6.97 5.27 -19.87
C ILE A 52 -6.25 4.11 -19.18
N CYS A 53 -6.70 3.69 -17.99
CA CYS A 53 -6.01 2.70 -17.16
C CYS A 53 -6.91 1.55 -16.70
N ASP A 54 -8.18 1.56 -17.07
CA ASP A 54 -9.24 0.61 -16.70
C ASP A 54 -9.42 0.37 -15.19
N LYS A 55 -8.90 1.27 -14.36
CA LYS A 55 -9.05 1.25 -12.89
C LYS A 55 -10.24 2.08 -12.44
N LYS A 56 -10.75 1.77 -11.25
CA LYS A 56 -11.85 2.54 -10.64
C LYS A 56 -11.45 3.98 -10.40
N LEU A 57 -12.36 4.92 -10.66
CA LEU A 57 -12.14 6.34 -10.41
C LEU A 57 -11.85 6.65 -8.93
N SER A 58 -12.27 5.78 -8.01
CA SER A 58 -11.98 5.85 -6.57
C SER A 58 -10.52 5.57 -6.18
N GLU A 59 -9.71 4.99 -7.08
CA GLU A 59 -8.30 4.63 -6.79
C GLU A 59 -7.32 5.81 -6.93
N GLY A 60 -7.81 7.00 -7.28
CA GLY A 60 -6.97 8.20 -7.38
C GLY A 60 -7.79 9.48 -7.57
N VAL A 61 -7.12 10.64 -7.66
CA VAL A 61 -7.81 11.92 -7.87
C VAL A 61 -8.41 11.96 -9.28
N SER A 62 -9.73 11.78 -9.39
CA SER A 62 -10.49 11.84 -10.64
C SER A 62 -10.89 13.28 -11.00
N VAL A 63 -10.83 13.61 -12.28
CA VAL A 63 -11.22 14.92 -12.83
C VAL A 63 -12.23 14.70 -13.94
N ASN A 64 -13.32 15.46 -13.91
CA ASN A 64 -14.25 15.55 -15.03
C ASN A 64 -13.68 16.50 -16.10
N VAL A 65 -13.45 15.99 -17.30
CA VAL A 65 -12.85 16.72 -18.41
C VAL A 65 -13.94 17.12 -19.40
N VAL A 66 -14.33 18.40 -19.36
CA VAL A 66 -15.25 19.02 -20.35
C VAL A 66 -14.45 19.78 -21.41
N ARG A 67 -13.65 20.78 -21.01
CA ARG A 67 -12.87 21.62 -21.95
C ARG A 67 -11.63 20.93 -22.54
N GLY A 68 -11.08 19.94 -21.84
CA GLY A 68 -9.86 19.21 -22.25
C GLY A 68 -10.10 17.99 -23.14
N LEU A 69 -11.34 17.77 -23.59
CA LEU A 69 -11.74 16.60 -24.37
C LEU A 69 -11.07 16.58 -25.75
N GLN A 70 -10.92 17.75 -26.39
CA GLN A 70 -10.22 17.87 -27.67
C GLN A 70 -8.77 17.43 -27.58
N THR A 71 -8.07 17.75 -26.47
CA THR A 71 -6.69 17.30 -26.24
C THR A 71 -6.60 15.77 -26.11
N LEU A 72 -7.60 15.13 -25.51
CA LEU A 72 -7.66 13.67 -25.41
C LEU A 72 -7.94 13.03 -26.78
N LYS A 73 -8.80 13.63 -27.61
CA LYS A 73 -9.04 13.19 -28.99
C LYS A 73 -7.77 13.29 -29.83
N THR A 74 -7.07 14.42 -29.78
CA THR A 74 -5.78 14.60 -30.48
C THR A 74 -4.75 13.57 -30.01
N ALA A 75 -4.64 13.35 -28.71
CA ALA A 75 -3.72 12.34 -28.17
C ALA A 75 -4.08 10.91 -28.62
N SER A 76 -5.36 10.53 -28.66
CA SER A 76 -5.80 9.22 -29.15
C SER A 76 -5.51 9.03 -30.65
N ILE A 77 -5.78 10.06 -31.47
CA ILE A 77 -5.43 10.05 -32.90
C ILE A 77 -3.91 9.92 -33.09
N GLU A 78 -3.11 10.66 -32.33
CA GLU A 78 -1.66 10.57 -32.41
C GLU A 78 -1.12 9.22 -31.91
N ARG A 79 -1.83 8.53 -31.01
CA ARG A 79 -1.41 7.22 -30.47
C ARG A 79 -1.93 6.03 -31.27
N ASN A 80 -2.93 6.24 -32.13
CA ASN A 80 -3.64 5.21 -32.89
C ASN A 80 -4.14 4.05 -32.00
N ASP A 81 -4.72 4.38 -30.84
CA ASP A 81 -5.13 3.41 -29.80
C ASP A 81 -6.61 3.02 -29.82
N GLY A 82 -7.37 3.48 -30.83
CA GLY A 82 -8.78 3.13 -31.01
C GLY A 82 -9.76 3.76 -30.02
N HIS A 83 -9.28 4.60 -29.09
CA HIS A 83 -10.16 5.28 -28.12
C HIS A 83 -10.93 6.47 -28.69
N ILE A 84 -10.65 6.86 -29.94
CA ILE A 84 -11.28 7.99 -30.61
C ILE A 84 -12.79 7.81 -30.80
N ASP A 85 -13.24 6.58 -31.11
CA ASP A 85 -14.65 6.27 -31.33
C ASP A 85 -15.46 6.47 -30.06
N TYR A 86 -14.91 6.02 -28.93
CA TYR A 86 -15.48 6.24 -27.61
C TYR A 86 -15.52 7.74 -27.24
N LEU A 87 -14.40 8.46 -27.42
CA LEU A 87 -14.30 9.89 -27.10
C LEU A 87 -15.18 10.78 -28.00
N ASN A 88 -15.57 10.33 -29.19
CA ASN A 88 -16.49 11.05 -30.06
C ASN A 88 -17.95 10.99 -29.60
N THR A 89 -18.33 9.98 -28.81
CA THR A 89 -19.70 9.81 -28.33
C THR A 89 -20.03 10.60 -27.05
N LEU A 90 -19.03 11.22 -26.41
CA LEU A 90 -19.17 11.83 -25.09
C LEU A 90 -18.96 13.35 -25.08
N SER A 91 -19.77 14.05 -24.29
CA SER A 91 -19.64 15.51 -24.02
C SER A 91 -18.75 15.82 -22.82
N SER A 92 -18.48 14.84 -21.95
CA SER A 92 -17.55 14.92 -20.82
C SER A 92 -17.04 13.52 -20.45
N VAL A 93 -15.85 13.42 -19.86
CA VAL A 93 -15.29 12.13 -19.40
C VAL A 93 -14.58 12.28 -18.06
N ASN A 94 -14.79 11.32 -17.16
CA ASN A 94 -14.07 11.25 -15.89
C ASN A 94 -12.82 10.39 -16.05
N VAL A 95 -11.66 10.93 -15.70
CA VAL A 95 -10.36 10.23 -15.72
C VAL A 95 -9.52 10.60 -14.53
N HIS A 96 -8.56 9.76 -14.14
CA HIS A 96 -7.57 10.18 -13.14
C HIS A 96 -6.73 11.35 -13.67
N SER A 97 -6.51 12.34 -12.82
CA SER A 97 -5.69 13.52 -13.11
C SER A 97 -4.30 13.15 -13.65
N GLU A 98 -3.67 12.14 -13.06
CA GLU A 98 -2.34 11.67 -13.47
C GLU A 98 -2.38 10.91 -14.79
N CYS A 99 -3.38 10.05 -15.00
CA CYS A 99 -3.59 9.38 -16.29
C CYS A 99 -3.76 10.39 -17.42
N ARG A 100 -4.51 11.49 -17.20
CA ARG A 100 -4.65 12.56 -18.19
C ARG A 100 -3.30 13.22 -18.54
N LYS A 101 -2.49 13.54 -17.53
CA LYS A 101 -1.17 14.18 -17.75
C LYS A 101 -0.24 13.27 -18.56
N VAL A 102 -0.19 12.00 -18.22
CA VAL A 102 0.65 11.01 -18.92
C VAL A 102 0.15 10.78 -20.34
N TYR A 103 -1.16 10.61 -20.51
CA TYR A 103 -1.77 10.31 -21.81
C TYR A 103 -1.65 11.46 -22.82
N THR A 104 -1.71 12.72 -22.34
CA THR A 104 -1.54 13.92 -23.18
C THR A 104 -0.09 14.39 -23.33
N SER A 105 0.89 13.69 -22.73
CA SER A 105 2.30 14.07 -22.77
C SER A 105 2.96 13.74 -24.10
N LYS A 106 3.53 14.75 -24.78
CA LYS A 106 4.21 14.60 -26.08
C LYS A 106 5.30 13.52 -26.09
N ASN A 107 6.09 13.41 -25.02
CA ASN A 107 7.17 12.42 -24.92
C ASN A 107 6.62 10.99 -24.88
N VAL A 108 5.48 10.78 -24.21
CA VAL A 108 4.84 9.46 -24.05
C VAL A 108 4.08 9.06 -25.32
N ILE A 109 3.56 10.03 -26.07
CA ILE A 109 2.97 9.82 -27.40
C ILE A 109 4.05 9.39 -28.41
N ILE A 110 5.20 10.07 -28.44
CA ILE A 110 6.34 9.67 -29.30
C ILE A 110 6.82 8.26 -28.94
N ALA A 111 6.88 7.92 -27.65
CA ALA A 111 7.27 6.60 -27.21
C ALA A 111 6.28 5.50 -27.61
N SER A 112 4.96 5.77 -27.65
CA SER A 112 3.99 4.78 -28.12
C SER A 112 4.08 4.58 -29.63
N LYS A 113 4.24 5.65 -30.42
CA LYS A 113 4.44 5.56 -31.88
C LYS A 113 5.60 4.63 -32.25
N ARG A 114 6.75 4.77 -31.58
CA ARG A 114 7.92 3.91 -31.81
C ARG A 114 7.65 2.42 -31.55
N ARG A 115 6.78 2.08 -30.59
CA ARG A 115 6.43 0.69 -30.28
C ARG A 115 5.47 0.09 -31.32
N THR A 116 4.62 0.92 -31.92
CA THR A 116 3.71 0.48 -32.98
C THR A 116 4.46 0.28 -34.30
N ASP A 117 5.44 1.13 -34.61
CA ASP A 117 6.26 1.04 -35.84
C ASP A 117 7.20 -0.18 -35.85
N GLU A 118 7.60 -0.73 -34.70
CA GLU A 118 8.43 -1.95 -34.60
C GLU A 118 7.62 -3.26 -34.75
N SER A 119 6.29 -3.18 -34.85
CA SER A 119 5.38 -4.35 -34.88
C SER A 119 4.82 -4.72 -36.26
N GLU A 120 5.27 -4.08 -37.35
CA GLU A 120 4.94 -4.48 -38.71
C GLU A 120 6.13 -5.17 -39.43
N PRO A 121 5.91 -6.29 -40.15
CA PRO A 121 6.96 -6.99 -40.86
C PRO A 121 7.45 -6.18 -42.08
N SER A 122 8.77 -5.99 -42.11
CA SER A 122 9.55 -5.28 -43.12
C SER A 122 9.20 -5.67 -44.55
N THR A 123 8.80 -4.68 -45.36
CA THR A 123 8.97 -4.71 -46.82
C THR A 123 10.07 -3.73 -47.22
N SER A 124 10.98 -4.25 -48.04
CA SER A 124 12.19 -3.61 -48.55
C SER A 124 11.96 -2.22 -49.16
N SER A 125 12.77 -1.24 -48.77
CA SER A 125 13.00 -0.05 -49.61
C SER A 125 14.46 0.34 -49.63
N ALA A 126 15.01 0.35 -50.85
CA ALA A 126 16.37 0.69 -51.25
C ALA A 126 16.89 2.03 -50.67
N PRO A 127 18.22 2.19 -50.54
CA PRO A 127 18.82 3.39 -49.97
C PRO A 127 18.57 4.60 -50.87
N ARG A 128 17.70 5.51 -50.42
CA ARG A 128 17.55 6.85 -51.02
C ARG A 128 18.82 7.65 -50.71
N LYS A 129 19.62 7.90 -51.75
CA LYS A 129 20.69 8.92 -51.76
C LYS A 129 20.10 10.26 -51.31
N LYS A 130 20.49 10.76 -50.14
CA LYS A 130 20.23 12.15 -49.74
C LYS A 130 21.14 13.07 -50.55
N ARG A 131 20.54 14.10 -51.15
CA ARG A 131 21.23 15.24 -51.76
C ARG A 131 22.05 15.98 -50.69
N ASN A 132 23.28 16.38 -51.03
CA ASN A 132 24.17 17.20 -50.20
C ASN A 132 23.47 18.50 -49.76
N GLU A 133 23.13 18.61 -48.48
CA GLU A 133 22.79 19.88 -47.85
C GLU A 133 24.09 20.68 -47.67
N VAL A 134 24.14 21.89 -48.23
CA VAL A 134 25.28 22.81 -48.09
C VAL A 134 25.50 23.10 -46.60
N PHE A 135 26.72 22.91 -46.09
CA PHE A 135 27.05 23.10 -44.68
C PHE A 135 27.03 24.60 -44.33
N ASP A 136 26.21 25.01 -43.35
CA ASP A 136 26.11 26.41 -42.89
C ASP A 136 27.18 26.70 -41.83
N PHE A 137 28.27 27.33 -42.26
CA PHE A 137 29.43 27.68 -41.42
C PHE A 137 29.12 28.71 -40.33
N GLY A 138 28.11 29.57 -40.53
CA GLY A 138 27.73 30.64 -39.60
C GLY A 138 26.87 30.15 -38.44
N LYS A 139 26.17 29.02 -38.60
CA LYS A 139 25.29 28.43 -37.58
C LYS A 139 25.80 27.11 -37.00
N LEU A 140 26.61 26.36 -37.74
CA LEU A 140 27.08 25.04 -37.30
C LEU A 140 28.56 25.07 -36.94
N CYS A 141 28.91 24.35 -35.89
CA CYS A 141 30.30 24.13 -35.50
C CYS A 141 31.02 23.30 -36.57
N LEU A 142 32.10 23.85 -37.10
CA LEU A 142 32.95 23.24 -38.13
C LEU A 142 33.32 21.77 -37.87
N PHE A 143 33.64 21.44 -36.62
CA PHE A 143 34.13 20.11 -36.23
C PHE A 143 33.00 19.12 -35.93
N CYS A 144 32.04 19.47 -35.06
CA CYS A 144 31.01 18.52 -34.62
C CYS A 144 29.69 18.60 -35.40
N GLY A 145 29.49 19.63 -36.24
CA GLY A 145 28.25 19.84 -37.00
C GLY A 145 27.02 20.18 -36.14
N GLN A 146 27.20 20.46 -34.85
CA GLN A 146 26.13 20.91 -33.95
C GLN A 146 26.02 22.44 -33.98
N GLU A 147 24.83 22.96 -33.66
CA GLU A 147 24.54 24.38 -33.59
C GLU A 147 25.54 25.14 -32.69
N ALA A 148 26.15 26.18 -33.24
CA ALA A 148 27.12 27.06 -32.63
C ALA A 148 26.53 28.49 -32.51
N ASP A 149 25.40 28.61 -31.81
CA ASP A 149 24.73 29.89 -31.52
C ASP A 149 25.01 30.34 -30.07
N GLU A 150 25.59 31.53 -29.93
CA GLU A 150 25.88 32.15 -28.63
C GLU A 150 24.60 32.45 -27.83
N ILE A 151 23.50 32.77 -28.49
CA ILE A 151 22.21 33.07 -27.84
C ILE A 151 21.64 31.79 -27.25
N ALA A 152 21.69 30.69 -28.01
CA ALA A 152 21.30 29.36 -27.53
C ALA A 152 22.19 28.88 -26.37
N GLU A 153 23.50 29.13 -26.41
CA GLU A 153 24.42 28.74 -25.34
C GLU A 153 24.21 29.55 -24.04
N LYS A 154 23.91 30.86 -24.11
CA LYS A 154 23.61 31.68 -22.92
C LYS A 154 22.38 31.19 -22.14
N LYS A 155 21.41 30.56 -22.82
CA LYS A 155 20.22 29.94 -22.20
C LYS A 155 20.54 28.68 -21.38
N LYS A 156 21.71 28.05 -21.59
CA LYS A 156 22.12 26.86 -20.84
C LYS A 156 22.68 27.24 -19.47
N LYS A 157 22.57 26.32 -18.49
CA LYS A 157 23.18 26.48 -17.16
C LYS A 157 24.70 26.61 -17.31
N LEU A 158 25.33 27.47 -16.49
CA LEU A 158 26.77 27.82 -16.55
C LEU A 158 27.71 26.63 -16.79
N LYS A 159 27.49 25.51 -16.08
CA LYS A 159 28.32 24.29 -16.20
C LYS A 159 28.24 23.55 -17.54
N TYR A 160 27.25 23.85 -18.40
CA TYR A 160 27.05 23.20 -19.69
C TYR A 160 27.27 24.15 -20.88
N ARG A 161 27.62 25.42 -20.62
CA ARG A 161 27.85 26.42 -21.67
C ARG A 161 29.13 26.08 -22.41
N ARG A 162 29.08 26.06 -23.73
CA ARG A 162 30.27 25.89 -24.60
C ARG A 162 30.74 27.25 -25.09
N THR A 163 32.04 27.49 -25.01
CA THR A 163 32.67 28.66 -25.63
C THR A 163 32.69 28.47 -27.14
N ILE A 164 32.16 29.45 -27.87
CA ILE A 164 32.16 29.50 -29.34
C ILE A 164 33.21 30.53 -29.78
N SER A 165 33.91 30.24 -30.86
CA SER A 165 34.92 31.11 -31.45
C SER A 165 34.77 31.12 -32.97
N ASN A 166 35.04 32.27 -33.58
CA ASN A 166 34.99 32.45 -35.04
C ASN A 166 36.39 32.26 -35.63
N VAL A 167 36.47 31.81 -36.88
CA VAL A 167 37.72 31.76 -37.64
C VAL A 167 38.13 33.19 -37.99
N SER A 168 39.33 33.58 -37.58
CA SER A 168 39.84 34.95 -37.74
C SER A 168 41.14 35.04 -38.54
N THR A 169 41.77 33.90 -38.88
CA THR A 169 43.05 33.86 -39.59
C THR A 169 42.97 33.01 -40.85
N LEU A 170 43.55 33.51 -41.96
CA LEU A 170 43.56 32.78 -43.25
C LEU A 170 44.32 31.46 -43.13
N ALA A 171 45.38 31.42 -42.32
CA ALA A 171 46.17 30.23 -42.03
C ALA A 171 45.40 29.15 -41.23
N PHE A 172 44.20 29.44 -40.71
CA PHE A 172 43.41 28.47 -39.96
C PHE A 172 43.00 27.27 -40.82
N LYS A 173 42.62 27.53 -42.08
CA LYS A 173 42.20 26.49 -43.04
C LYS A 173 43.30 25.47 -43.27
N ASP A 174 44.50 25.94 -43.59
CA ASP A 174 45.64 25.09 -43.90
C ASP A 174 46.09 24.26 -42.69
N ASN A 175 46.05 24.86 -41.49
CA ASN A 175 46.36 24.15 -40.24
C ASN A 175 45.36 23.03 -39.94
N VAL A 176 44.06 23.27 -40.17
CA VAL A 176 43.02 22.26 -39.94
C VAL A 176 43.12 21.13 -40.97
N ILE A 177 43.39 21.45 -42.25
CA ILE A 177 43.58 20.43 -43.30
C ILE A 177 44.82 19.59 -43.00
N LYS A 178 45.96 20.22 -42.69
CA LYS A 178 47.19 19.51 -42.32
C LYS A 178 46.95 18.58 -41.14
N ARG A 179 46.24 19.06 -40.11
CA ARG A 179 45.92 18.23 -38.94
C ARG A 179 44.93 17.11 -39.27
N ALA A 180 43.97 17.34 -40.15
CA ALA A 180 43.04 16.30 -40.62
C ALA A 180 43.79 15.17 -41.33
N GLU A 181 44.75 15.51 -42.19
CA GLU A 181 45.63 14.56 -42.88
C GLU A 181 46.53 13.78 -41.92
N GLU A 182 47.11 14.45 -40.91
CA GLU A 182 47.90 13.79 -39.87
C GLU A 182 47.08 12.82 -39.00
N ARG A 183 45.78 13.09 -38.81
CA ARG A 183 44.88 12.23 -38.02
C ARG A 183 44.39 11.01 -38.78
N ASN A 184 44.12 11.16 -40.08
CA ASN A 184 43.64 10.12 -40.98
C ASN A 184 42.49 9.26 -40.41
N ASP A 185 41.57 9.89 -39.68
CA ASP A 185 40.40 9.26 -39.05
C ASP A 185 39.08 9.76 -39.68
N SER A 186 37.97 9.08 -39.38
CA SER A 186 36.66 9.44 -39.94
C SER A 186 36.23 10.87 -39.61
N LEU A 187 36.71 11.43 -38.50
CA LEU A 187 36.46 12.82 -38.13
C LEU A 187 37.32 13.80 -38.94
N GLY A 188 38.59 13.45 -39.18
CA GLY A 188 39.51 14.19 -40.03
C GLY A 188 39.00 14.31 -41.46
N GLU A 189 38.59 13.18 -42.06
CA GLU A 189 38.08 13.17 -43.44
C GLU A 189 36.80 14.01 -43.57
N LEU A 190 35.88 13.90 -42.61
CA LEU A 190 34.64 14.66 -42.60
C LEU A 190 34.89 16.18 -42.49
N VAL A 191 35.82 16.60 -41.62
CA VAL A 191 36.18 18.02 -41.48
C VAL A 191 36.90 18.53 -42.74
N LYS A 192 37.73 17.69 -43.37
CA LYS A 192 38.40 18.00 -44.63
C LYS A 192 37.37 18.22 -45.75
N GLU A 193 36.43 17.29 -45.94
CA GLU A 193 35.36 17.41 -46.94
C GLU A 193 34.51 18.68 -46.75
N ARG A 194 34.20 19.06 -45.50
CA ARG A 194 33.47 20.29 -45.20
C ARG A 194 34.21 21.54 -45.66
N ILE A 195 35.51 21.61 -45.42
CA ILE A 195 36.32 22.83 -45.63
C ILE A 195 36.89 22.91 -47.05
N TYR A 196 37.05 21.77 -47.73
CA TYR A 196 37.78 21.71 -49.00
C TYR A 196 37.19 22.62 -50.07
N TYR A 197 35.86 22.67 -50.15
CA TYR A 197 35.13 23.44 -51.17
C TYR A 197 34.85 24.90 -50.80
N GLU A 198 35.15 25.33 -49.57
CA GLU A 198 34.94 26.71 -49.12
C GLU A 198 36.22 27.53 -49.29
N TYR A 199 36.22 28.57 -50.11
CA TYR A 199 37.44 29.31 -50.46
C TYR A 199 37.97 30.15 -49.29
N ASP A 200 37.08 30.82 -48.55
CA ASP A 200 37.43 31.69 -47.44
C ASP A 200 36.49 31.46 -46.23
N LEU A 201 37.02 30.80 -45.21
CA LEU A 201 36.30 30.51 -43.96
C LEU A 201 35.97 31.78 -43.15
N ILE A 202 36.69 32.88 -43.37
CA ILE A 202 36.43 34.17 -42.73
C ILE A 202 35.20 34.80 -43.39
N ALA A 203 35.15 34.81 -44.72
CA ALA A 203 33.99 35.29 -45.47
C ALA A 203 32.73 34.45 -45.20
N ALA A 204 32.89 33.14 -44.97
CA ALA A 204 31.80 32.24 -44.58
C ALA A 204 31.38 32.34 -43.10
N GLU A 205 31.96 33.27 -42.32
CA GLU A 205 31.72 33.46 -40.88
C GLU A 205 31.85 32.19 -40.04
N ALA A 206 32.82 31.32 -40.38
CA ALA A 206 32.89 29.98 -39.81
C ALA A 206 33.07 29.97 -38.29
N LYS A 207 32.21 29.21 -37.60
CA LYS A 207 32.21 29.08 -36.13
C LYS A 207 32.63 27.69 -35.66
N TYR A 208 33.21 27.63 -34.46
CA TYR A 208 33.50 26.36 -33.80
C TYR A 208 33.44 26.47 -32.28
N HIS A 209 33.15 25.35 -31.61
CA HIS A 209 33.33 25.26 -30.16
C HIS A 209 34.82 25.15 -29.83
N THR A 210 35.32 25.96 -28.90
CA THR A 210 36.76 25.95 -28.50
C THR A 210 37.19 24.56 -28.00
N ILE A 211 36.29 23.84 -27.31
CA ILE A 211 36.51 22.46 -26.86
C ILE A 211 36.60 21.48 -28.04
N CYS A 212 35.83 21.69 -29.11
CA CYS A 212 35.89 20.83 -30.29
C CYS A 212 37.21 21.03 -31.05
N TYR A 213 37.69 22.27 -31.18
CA TYR A 213 38.98 22.56 -31.81
C TYR A 213 40.15 21.97 -31.00
N THR A 214 40.17 22.17 -29.69
CA THR A 214 41.21 21.60 -28.82
C THR A 214 41.22 20.07 -28.85
N ASN A 215 40.05 19.41 -28.82
CA ASN A 215 39.95 17.96 -28.97
C ASN A 215 40.45 17.47 -30.35
N PHE A 216 40.13 18.21 -31.41
CA PHE A 216 40.59 17.91 -32.76
C PHE A 216 42.11 18.00 -32.89
N LEU A 217 42.75 18.98 -32.23
CA LEU A 217 44.20 19.09 -32.22
C LEU A 217 44.88 18.01 -31.36
N THR A 218 44.33 17.69 -30.18
CA THR A 218 45.03 16.90 -29.14
C THR A 218 44.81 15.38 -29.23
N ARG A 219 43.66 14.90 -29.69
CA ARG A 219 43.33 13.45 -29.61
C ARG A 219 43.74 12.68 -30.85
N VAL A 220 44.98 12.26 -31.03
CA VAL A 220 45.26 11.13 -31.94
C VAL A 220 44.73 9.86 -31.25
N PRO A 221 43.98 8.95 -31.90
CA PRO A 221 43.78 7.62 -31.35
C PRO A 221 45.17 6.96 -31.22
N SER A 222 45.77 6.99 -30.03
CA SER A 222 47.04 6.32 -29.80
C SER A 222 46.85 4.82 -30.00
N ALA A 223 47.46 4.29 -31.06
CA ALA A 223 47.49 2.88 -31.39
C ALA A 223 48.33 2.02 -30.42
N ASP A 224 48.68 2.53 -29.23
CA ASP A 224 49.53 1.82 -28.26
C ASP A 224 49.01 1.95 -26.82
N LYS A 225 47.99 1.15 -26.49
CA LYS A 225 47.81 0.55 -25.15
C LYS A 225 47.19 -0.86 -25.29
N LYS A 226 48.05 -1.87 -25.19
CA LYS A 226 47.81 -3.30 -24.89
C LYS A 226 46.33 -3.79 -24.90
N PRO A 227 45.91 -4.61 -25.88
CA PRO A 227 44.72 -5.44 -25.76
C PRO A 227 45.11 -6.76 -25.10
N ARG A 228 44.96 -6.92 -23.78
CA ARG A 228 45.08 -8.27 -23.16
C ARG A 228 44.20 -8.51 -21.94
N GLN A 229 43.68 -7.49 -21.24
CA GLN A 229 42.94 -7.71 -19.99
C GLN A 229 41.41 -7.75 -20.16
N ASP A 230 40.84 -6.92 -21.05
CA ASP A 230 39.38 -6.84 -21.21
C ASP A 230 38.80 -8.06 -21.97
N ASP A 231 39.57 -8.62 -22.91
CA ASP A 231 39.18 -9.85 -23.63
C ASP A 231 39.19 -11.08 -22.72
N GLN A 232 40.17 -11.19 -21.82
CA GLN A 232 40.27 -12.29 -20.85
C GLN A 232 39.15 -12.23 -19.80
N VAL A 233 38.85 -11.03 -19.27
CA VAL A 233 37.71 -10.84 -18.36
C VAL A 233 36.38 -11.15 -19.07
N THR A 234 36.25 -10.73 -20.32
CA THR A 234 35.04 -10.99 -21.10
C THR A 234 34.85 -12.48 -21.39
N GLN A 235 35.93 -13.20 -21.69
CA GLN A 235 35.90 -14.64 -21.92
C GLN A 235 35.56 -15.41 -20.63
N ALA A 236 36.23 -15.09 -19.52
CA ALA A 236 35.94 -15.69 -18.21
C ALA A 236 34.49 -15.43 -17.77
N MET A 237 33.94 -14.23 -18.01
CA MET A 237 32.54 -13.95 -17.71
C MET A 237 31.57 -14.72 -18.63
N LYS A 238 31.92 -15.00 -19.89
CA LYS A 238 31.09 -15.84 -20.78
C LYS A 238 30.98 -17.27 -20.24
N GLU A 239 32.06 -17.83 -19.73
CA GLU A 239 32.06 -19.16 -19.11
C GLU A 239 31.20 -19.19 -17.84
N ILE A 240 31.33 -18.18 -16.98
CA ILE A 240 30.47 -18.01 -15.79
C ILE A 240 28.99 -17.90 -16.19
N PHE A 241 28.68 -17.11 -17.23
CA PHE A 241 27.31 -16.98 -17.71
C PHE A 241 26.77 -18.28 -18.30
N TYR A 242 27.57 -19.00 -19.07
CA TYR A 242 27.20 -20.29 -19.63
C TYR A 242 26.93 -21.32 -18.51
N TYR A 243 27.76 -21.33 -17.47
CA TYR A 243 27.55 -22.18 -16.30
C TYR A 243 26.22 -21.86 -15.60
N ILE A 244 25.95 -20.59 -15.33
CA ILE A 244 24.69 -20.15 -14.69
C ILE A 244 23.46 -20.50 -15.55
N GLU A 245 23.55 -20.35 -16.87
CA GLU A 245 22.43 -20.57 -17.79
C GLU A 245 22.13 -22.05 -18.07
N ASN A 246 23.12 -22.93 -17.89
CA ASN A 246 22.97 -24.38 -18.12
C ASN A 246 22.91 -25.19 -16.82
N ASN A 247 23.01 -24.55 -15.65
CA ASN A 247 22.81 -25.21 -14.37
C ASN A 247 21.33 -25.09 -13.95
N GLU A 248 20.77 -26.17 -13.40
CA GLU A 248 19.41 -26.18 -12.85
C GLU A 248 19.30 -25.39 -11.53
N ASP A 249 20.43 -25.15 -10.87
CA ASP A 249 20.49 -24.44 -9.61
C ASP A 249 20.18 -22.94 -9.77
N SER A 250 19.43 -22.41 -8.81
CA SER A 250 19.00 -20.99 -8.78
C SER A 250 19.79 -20.14 -7.80
N GLN A 251 20.76 -20.74 -7.11
CA GLN A 251 21.61 -20.11 -6.11
C GLN A 251 23.05 -20.56 -6.32
N PHE A 252 23.94 -19.59 -6.38
CA PHE A 252 25.36 -19.83 -6.60
C PHE A 252 26.17 -19.10 -5.53
N THR A 253 27.25 -19.71 -5.10
CA THR A 253 28.22 -19.01 -4.25
C THR A 253 29.23 -18.28 -5.12
N LEU A 254 29.74 -17.14 -4.65
CA LEU A 254 30.77 -16.41 -5.39
C LEU A 254 32.08 -17.22 -5.52
N LYS A 255 32.33 -18.16 -4.61
CA LYS A 255 33.44 -19.11 -4.69
C LYS A 255 33.24 -20.09 -5.84
N GLU A 256 32.07 -20.71 -5.92
CA GLU A 256 31.70 -21.61 -7.02
C GLU A 256 31.83 -20.94 -8.38
N LEU A 257 31.36 -19.70 -8.54
CA LEU A 257 31.50 -18.97 -9.81
C LEU A 257 32.96 -18.62 -10.18
N LYS A 258 33.85 -18.53 -9.20
CA LYS A 258 35.29 -18.32 -9.45
C LYS A 258 36.01 -19.59 -9.86
N ASP A 259 35.46 -20.75 -9.50
CA ASP A 259 36.02 -22.05 -9.83
C ASP A 259 35.63 -22.50 -11.26
N VAL A 260 34.72 -21.77 -11.93
CA VAL A 260 34.27 -22.05 -13.30
C VAL A 260 35.34 -21.72 -14.37
N PRO A 261 35.90 -20.49 -14.44
CA PRO A 261 36.84 -20.17 -15.50
C PRO A 261 38.22 -20.80 -15.28
N THR A 262 38.75 -21.47 -16.30
CA THR A 262 40.01 -22.23 -16.20
C THR A 262 41.27 -21.40 -16.45
N GLU A 263 41.17 -20.33 -17.25
CA GLU A 263 42.34 -19.55 -17.69
C GLU A 263 42.56 -18.26 -16.89
N TYR A 264 41.48 -17.58 -16.49
CA TYR A 264 41.54 -16.29 -15.83
C TYR A 264 40.42 -16.16 -14.80
N ILE A 265 40.79 -15.90 -13.55
CA ILE A 265 39.83 -15.74 -12.43
C ILE A 265 39.56 -14.25 -12.23
N PRO A 266 38.35 -13.75 -12.52
CA PRO A 266 38.01 -12.34 -12.30
C PRO A 266 37.84 -12.01 -10.80
N ASP A 267 38.10 -10.75 -10.44
CA ASP A 267 37.86 -10.24 -9.08
C ASP A 267 36.38 -10.31 -8.68
N ASP A 268 36.08 -10.48 -7.38
CA ASP A 268 34.72 -10.53 -6.83
C ASP A 268 33.87 -9.35 -7.28
N LYS A 269 34.47 -8.15 -7.27
CA LYS A 269 33.81 -6.92 -7.70
C LYS A 269 33.45 -6.96 -9.18
N THR A 270 34.31 -7.53 -10.02
CA THR A 270 34.11 -7.65 -11.46
C THR A 270 32.99 -8.64 -11.75
N ILE A 271 32.98 -9.81 -11.10
CA ILE A 271 31.90 -10.80 -11.23
C ILE A 271 30.56 -10.20 -10.80
N ILE A 272 30.51 -9.57 -9.62
CA ILE A 272 29.29 -8.93 -9.11
C ILE A 272 28.78 -7.84 -10.06
N THR A 273 29.67 -6.97 -10.54
CA THR A 273 29.29 -5.85 -11.42
C THR A 273 28.76 -6.37 -12.75
N LYS A 274 29.40 -7.37 -13.34
CA LYS A 274 28.99 -7.95 -14.63
C LYS A 274 27.70 -8.77 -14.53
N LEU A 275 27.49 -9.48 -13.41
CA LEU A 275 26.21 -10.15 -13.13
C LEU A 275 25.07 -9.15 -12.95
N GLN A 276 25.31 -8.06 -12.23
CA GLN A 276 24.34 -6.96 -12.08
C GLN A 276 24.05 -6.26 -13.41
N GLN A 277 25.03 -6.12 -14.29
CA GLN A 277 24.81 -5.56 -15.63
C GLN A 277 23.97 -6.47 -16.52
N LYS A 278 24.18 -7.80 -16.46
CA LYS A 278 23.49 -8.75 -17.33
C LYS A 278 22.07 -9.06 -16.84
N TYR A 279 21.90 -9.32 -15.54
CA TYR A 279 20.63 -9.80 -14.97
C TYR A 279 19.88 -8.73 -14.17
N LEU A 280 20.42 -7.51 -14.05
CA LEU A 280 19.75 -6.33 -13.49
C LEU A 280 18.99 -6.61 -12.17
N THR A 281 17.66 -6.61 -12.23
CA THR A 281 16.75 -6.79 -11.10
C THR A 281 16.52 -8.24 -10.72
N ASP A 282 16.96 -9.18 -11.56
CA ASP A 282 16.57 -10.59 -11.49
C ASP A 282 17.51 -11.37 -10.58
N ILE A 283 18.51 -10.71 -9.98
CA ILE A 283 19.43 -11.28 -9.01
C ILE A 283 19.35 -10.57 -7.65
N ILE A 284 19.52 -11.34 -6.58
CA ILE A 284 19.69 -10.92 -5.20
C ILE A 284 21.07 -11.38 -4.75
N ILE A 285 21.88 -10.44 -4.25
CA ILE A 285 23.23 -10.75 -3.74
C ILE A 285 23.23 -10.55 -2.23
N THR A 286 23.39 -11.63 -1.48
CA THR A 286 23.43 -11.62 -0.01
C THR A 286 24.87 -11.83 0.46
N LYS A 287 25.43 -10.83 1.16
CA LYS A 287 26.75 -10.91 1.78
C LYS A 287 26.59 -11.26 3.26
N LYS A 288 27.11 -12.41 3.68
CA LYS A 288 27.15 -12.81 5.10
C LYS A 288 28.49 -12.41 5.72
N ILE A 289 28.47 -12.11 7.03
CA ILE A 289 29.68 -11.84 7.81
C ILE A 289 30.58 -13.07 7.74
N GLY A 290 31.84 -12.89 7.30
CA GLY A 290 32.80 -13.98 7.11
C GLY A 290 33.06 -14.40 5.65
N SER A 291 32.89 -13.50 4.68
CA SER A 291 33.22 -13.66 3.23
C SER A 291 32.33 -14.56 2.37
N PHE A 292 31.23 -15.08 2.91
CA PHE A 292 30.28 -15.88 2.13
C PHE A 292 29.29 -14.98 1.37
N THR A 293 29.39 -14.94 0.05
CA THR A 293 28.46 -14.20 -0.83
C THR A 293 27.63 -15.18 -1.64
N ILE A 294 26.30 -15.11 -1.46
CA ILE A 294 25.31 -15.92 -2.19
C ILE A 294 24.66 -15.04 -3.25
N ILE A 295 24.52 -15.56 -4.46
CA ILE A 295 23.84 -14.93 -5.59
C ILE A 295 22.62 -15.80 -5.90
N SER A 296 21.43 -15.22 -5.83
CA SER A 296 20.16 -15.94 -6.04
C SER A 296 19.30 -15.24 -7.08
N PHE A 297 18.67 -15.98 -7.99
CA PHE A 297 17.80 -15.41 -9.01
C PHE A 297 16.34 -15.28 -8.50
N ARG A 298 15.68 -14.15 -8.80
CA ARG A 298 14.33 -13.80 -8.31
C ARG A 298 13.23 -14.63 -8.96
N ASP A 299 13.30 -14.81 -10.27
CA ASP A 299 12.24 -15.49 -11.05
C ASP A 299 12.31 -17.01 -10.94
N THR A 300 13.50 -17.58 -10.72
CA THR A 300 13.65 -19.04 -10.62
C THR A 300 13.12 -19.60 -9.31
N GLN A 301 13.13 -18.87 -8.19
CA GLN A 301 12.50 -19.37 -6.96
C GLN A 301 10.97 -19.49 -7.10
N LEU A 302 10.33 -18.51 -7.74
CA LEU A 302 8.89 -18.56 -8.06
C LEU A 302 8.58 -19.63 -9.12
N ASN A 303 9.45 -19.77 -10.13
CA ASN A 303 9.33 -20.82 -11.14
C ASN A 303 9.58 -22.22 -10.56
N VAL A 304 10.50 -22.41 -9.62
CA VAL A 304 10.75 -23.70 -8.94
C VAL A 304 9.59 -24.04 -8.02
N LEU A 305 9.06 -23.09 -7.25
CA LEU A 305 7.88 -23.32 -6.40
C LEU A 305 6.62 -23.62 -7.23
N SER A 306 6.41 -22.89 -8.33
CA SER A 306 5.28 -23.15 -9.23
C SER A 306 5.45 -24.46 -10.01
N LYS A 307 6.65 -24.76 -10.52
CA LYS A 307 6.99 -26.02 -11.20
C LYS A 307 6.80 -27.20 -10.26
N ALA A 308 7.36 -27.17 -9.05
CA ALA A 308 7.13 -28.19 -8.03
C ALA A 308 5.64 -28.32 -7.66
N TRP A 309 4.88 -27.22 -7.63
CA TRP A 309 3.43 -27.27 -7.39
C TRP A 309 2.67 -27.99 -8.51
N TYR A 310 3.02 -27.74 -9.78
CA TYR A 310 2.36 -28.39 -10.92
C TYR A 310 2.84 -29.83 -11.14
N GLU A 311 4.09 -30.14 -10.81
CA GLU A 311 4.65 -31.50 -10.86
C GLU A 311 4.01 -32.42 -9.81
N ASN A 312 3.66 -31.88 -8.63
CA ASN A 312 2.96 -32.61 -7.57
C ASN A 312 1.43 -32.67 -7.73
N LYS A 313 0.91 -32.31 -8.91
CA LYS A 313 -0.52 -32.35 -9.22
C LYS A 313 -1.04 -33.79 -9.11
N LYS A 314 -2.14 -33.97 -8.37
CA LYS A 314 -2.74 -35.30 -8.22
C LYS A 314 -3.51 -35.69 -9.49
N SER A 315 -3.46 -36.99 -9.81
CA SER A 315 -4.07 -37.53 -11.03
C SER A 315 -5.59 -37.47 -10.98
N THR A 316 -6.18 -37.64 -9.79
CA THR A 316 -7.64 -37.60 -9.64
C THR A 316 -8.13 -36.16 -9.37
N PRO A 317 -9.22 -35.70 -10.01
CA PRO A 317 -9.76 -34.37 -9.77
C PRO A 317 -10.17 -34.10 -8.31
N VAL A 318 -10.58 -35.14 -7.58
CA VAL A 318 -11.01 -35.02 -6.17
C VAL A 318 -9.81 -34.77 -5.27
N GLU A 319 -8.74 -35.56 -5.40
CA GLU A 319 -7.51 -35.37 -4.62
C GLU A 319 -6.84 -34.04 -4.95
N GLU A 320 -6.87 -33.61 -6.22
CA GLU A 320 -6.30 -32.31 -6.59
C GLU A 320 -7.06 -31.15 -5.95
N ARG A 321 -8.40 -31.23 -5.88
CA ARG A 321 -9.20 -30.24 -5.14
C ARG A 321 -8.85 -30.23 -3.66
N LEU A 322 -8.63 -31.39 -3.04
CA LEU A 322 -8.23 -31.48 -1.64
C LEU A 322 -6.84 -30.87 -1.42
N ARG A 323 -5.88 -31.15 -2.29
CA ARG A 323 -4.52 -30.57 -2.25
C ARG A 323 -4.55 -29.03 -2.28
N ILE A 324 -5.40 -28.44 -3.11
CA ILE A 324 -5.59 -26.98 -3.18
C ILE A 324 -6.13 -26.44 -1.85
N VAL A 325 -7.13 -27.11 -1.26
CA VAL A 325 -7.71 -26.71 0.03
C VAL A 325 -6.68 -26.83 1.15
N GLU A 326 -5.89 -27.90 1.17
CA GLU A 326 -4.80 -28.10 2.15
C GLU A 326 -3.74 -27.00 2.05
N ALA A 327 -3.35 -26.62 0.83
CA ALA A 327 -2.40 -25.53 0.61
C ALA A 327 -2.98 -24.18 1.05
N ALA A 328 -4.24 -23.89 0.71
CA ALA A 328 -4.92 -22.68 1.18
C ALA A 328 -5.00 -22.63 2.71
N ALA A 329 -5.33 -23.77 3.35
CA ALA A 329 -5.35 -23.88 4.80
C ALA A 329 -3.96 -23.69 5.44
N ALA A 330 -2.90 -24.18 4.79
CA ALA A 330 -1.53 -23.98 5.26
C ALA A 330 -1.12 -22.50 5.22
N ILE A 331 -1.44 -21.79 4.13
CA ILE A 331 -1.20 -20.34 4.00
C ILE A 331 -1.94 -19.57 5.09
N ILE A 332 -3.25 -19.81 5.23
CA ILE A 332 -4.08 -19.12 6.23
C ILE A 332 -3.56 -19.40 7.65
N ARG A 333 -3.19 -20.65 7.95
CA ARG A 333 -2.65 -21.03 9.26
C ARG A 333 -1.34 -20.31 9.55
N GLU A 334 -0.45 -20.19 8.58
CA GLU A 334 0.84 -19.52 8.75
C GLU A 334 0.66 -18.01 8.93
N ASP A 335 -0.24 -17.38 8.19
CA ASP A 335 -0.58 -15.96 8.37
C ASP A 335 -1.14 -15.67 9.76
N ILE A 336 -2.01 -16.55 10.28
CA ILE A 336 -2.54 -16.42 11.65
C ILE A 336 -1.42 -16.58 12.69
N ARG A 337 -0.48 -17.52 12.48
CA ARG A 337 0.64 -17.77 13.39
C ARG A 337 1.67 -16.64 13.38
N SER A 338 1.95 -16.07 12.22
CA SER A 338 2.90 -14.96 12.04
C SER A 338 2.34 -13.60 12.46
N SER A 339 1.01 -13.49 12.63
CA SER A 339 0.38 -12.25 13.10
C SER A 339 0.90 -11.83 14.47
N VAL A 340 1.35 -10.58 14.60
CA VAL A 340 1.80 -10.00 15.87
C VAL A 340 0.58 -9.72 16.74
N VAL A 341 0.50 -10.36 17.91
CA VAL A 341 -0.63 -10.22 18.84
C VAL A 341 -0.10 -9.83 20.21
N GLU A 342 -0.75 -8.83 20.82
CA GLU A 342 -0.50 -8.43 22.19
C GLU A 342 -1.10 -9.45 23.17
N THR A 343 -0.27 -9.98 24.08
CA THR A 343 -0.65 -11.05 25.02
C THR A 343 -0.59 -10.63 26.48
N LYS A 344 0.10 -9.52 26.78
CA LYS A 344 0.34 -9.04 28.14
C LYS A 344 -0.72 -8.05 28.61
N THR A 345 -1.50 -7.50 27.69
CA THR A 345 -2.50 -6.48 28.01
C THR A 345 -3.83 -6.72 27.31
N TYR A 346 -4.91 -6.34 27.97
CA TYR A 346 -6.26 -6.30 27.42
C TYR A 346 -6.63 -4.89 26.95
N PRO A 347 -7.52 -4.76 25.96
CA PRO A 347 -8.10 -3.45 25.64
C PRO A 347 -8.89 -2.91 26.84
N PRO A 348 -8.96 -1.58 26.98
CA PRO A 348 -9.78 -0.97 28.02
C PRO A 348 -11.28 -1.25 27.76
N PRO A 349 -12.14 -1.22 28.78
CA PRO A 349 -13.51 -1.70 28.67
C PRO A 349 -14.36 -0.93 27.66
N ASN A 350 -14.06 0.36 27.47
CA ASN A 350 -14.73 1.25 26.52
C ASN A 350 -14.27 1.05 25.06
N LYS A 351 -13.13 0.38 24.82
CA LYS A 351 -12.59 0.09 23.48
C LYS A 351 -12.50 -1.41 23.21
N MET A 352 -13.20 -2.24 23.99
CA MET A 352 -13.13 -3.72 23.92
C MET A 352 -13.56 -4.29 22.56
N LEU A 353 -14.42 -3.59 21.81
CA LEU A 353 -14.92 -4.03 20.51
C LEU A 353 -14.44 -3.15 19.36
N ASP A 354 -13.52 -2.22 19.64
CA ASP A 354 -12.96 -1.33 18.63
C ASP A 354 -11.92 -2.07 17.80
N CYS A 355 -11.84 -1.76 16.50
CA CYS A 355 -10.80 -2.29 15.60
C CYS A 355 -10.67 -3.82 15.55
N ILE A 356 -11.70 -4.59 15.94
CA ILE A 356 -11.69 -6.07 15.99
C ILE A 356 -11.34 -6.75 14.66
N ASN A 357 -11.50 -6.05 13.54
CA ASN A 357 -11.19 -6.56 12.21
C ASN A 357 -9.71 -6.39 11.84
N GLU A 358 -8.97 -5.48 12.49
CA GLU A 358 -7.57 -5.20 12.16
C GLU A 358 -6.63 -6.34 12.53
N GLU A 359 -7.00 -7.13 13.55
CA GLU A 359 -6.24 -8.30 13.98
C GLU A 359 -6.40 -9.50 13.03
N ILE A 360 -7.38 -9.47 12.12
CA ILE A 360 -7.69 -10.59 11.23
C ILE A 360 -6.76 -10.58 10.00
N PRO A 361 -6.05 -11.68 9.72
CA PRO A 361 -5.22 -11.76 8.51
C PRO A 361 -6.04 -11.59 7.23
N LYS A 362 -5.46 -10.87 6.26
CA LYS A 362 -6.12 -10.59 4.97
C LYS A 362 -6.53 -11.86 4.23
N THR A 363 -5.72 -12.91 4.29
CA THR A 363 -6.00 -14.21 3.66
C THR A 363 -7.21 -14.90 4.27
N LEU A 364 -7.34 -14.90 5.59
CA LEU A 364 -8.50 -15.44 6.30
C LEU A 364 -9.77 -14.64 5.96
N SER A 365 -9.68 -13.30 6.01
CA SER A 365 -10.80 -12.43 5.67
C SER A 365 -11.27 -12.67 4.23
N HIS A 366 -10.34 -12.70 3.27
CA HIS A 366 -10.65 -12.93 1.88
C HIS A 366 -11.27 -14.31 1.64
N PHE A 367 -10.74 -15.36 2.28
CA PHE A 367 -11.28 -16.71 2.18
C PHE A 367 -12.74 -16.81 2.67
N LEU A 368 -13.03 -16.26 3.84
CA LEU A 368 -14.39 -16.28 4.40
C LEU A 368 -15.37 -15.41 3.60
N GLU A 369 -14.91 -14.26 3.09
CA GLU A 369 -15.72 -13.42 2.21
C GLU A 369 -16.04 -14.14 0.89
N GLU A 370 -15.07 -14.82 0.27
CA GLU A 370 -15.30 -15.63 -0.93
C GLU A 370 -16.24 -16.82 -0.66
N MET A 371 -16.25 -17.39 0.54
CA MET A 371 -17.17 -18.46 0.89
C MET A 371 -18.59 -17.98 1.18
N ILE A 372 -18.74 -16.86 1.89
CA ILE A 372 -20.03 -16.44 2.48
C ILE A 372 -20.71 -15.35 1.64
N LEU A 373 -19.95 -14.39 1.11
CA LEU A 373 -20.46 -13.20 0.43
C LEU A 373 -20.58 -13.39 -1.09
N LYS A 374 -19.86 -14.35 -1.67
CA LYS A 374 -19.86 -14.57 -3.12
C LYS A 374 -21.28 -14.75 -3.66
N ASN A 375 -21.58 -14.02 -4.73
CA ASN A 375 -22.89 -13.97 -5.40
C ASN A 375 -24.07 -13.43 -4.55
N ARG A 376 -23.83 -12.94 -3.33
CA ARG A 376 -24.85 -12.26 -2.52
C ARG A 376 -25.02 -10.82 -3.02
N LYS A 377 -26.26 -10.32 -3.03
CA LYS A 377 -26.60 -8.93 -3.37
C LYS A 377 -27.33 -8.27 -2.20
N GLY A 378 -27.28 -6.95 -2.11
CA GLY A 378 -27.95 -6.16 -1.07
C GLY A 378 -27.01 -5.75 0.06
N GLN A 379 -27.57 -5.43 1.23
CA GLN A 379 -26.79 -5.00 2.39
C GLN A 379 -26.09 -6.20 3.05
N LEU A 380 -24.75 -6.21 3.00
CA LEU A 380 -23.92 -7.34 3.42
C LEU A 380 -23.33 -7.20 4.84
N ASP A 381 -23.65 -6.12 5.57
CA ASP A 381 -23.02 -5.80 6.86
C ASP A 381 -23.20 -6.89 7.92
N HIS A 382 -24.40 -7.49 7.97
CA HIS A 382 -24.69 -8.60 8.87
C HIS A 382 -23.87 -9.85 8.55
N LEU A 383 -23.59 -10.12 7.27
CA LEU A 383 -22.75 -11.25 6.85
C LEU A 383 -21.28 -10.97 7.12
N LYS A 384 -20.81 -9.73 6.92
CA LYS A 384 -19.46 -9.32 7.31
C LYS A 384 -19.22 -9.51 8.81
N THR A 385 -20.22 -9.15 9.64
CA THR A 385 -20.18 -9.39 11.09
C THR A 385 -20.05 -10.89 11.42
N LYS A 386 -20.73 -11.75 10.66
CA LYS A 386 -20.56 -13.22 10.78
C LYS A 386 -19.16 -13.67 10.36
N CYS A 387 -18.61 -13.14 9.26
CA CYS A 387 -17.23 -13.41 8.86
C CYS A 387 -16.26 -13.04 9.98
N THR A 388 -16.37 -11.85 10.57
CA THR A 388 -15.57 -11.42 11.73
C THR A 388 -15.69 -12.40 12.90
N SER A 389 -16.91 -12.79 13.24
CA SER A 389 -17.17 -13.72 14.35
C SER A 389 -16.50 -15.09 14.12
N ILE A 390 -16.60 -15.62 12.90
CA ILE A 390 -15.97 -16.88 12.50
C ILE A 390 -14.45 -16.75 12.49
N SER A 391 -13.90 -15.64 11.99
CA SER A 391 -12.45 -15.37 12.01
C SER A 391 -11.90 -15.41 13.43
N HIS A 392 -12.56 -14.73 14.37
CA HIS A 392 -12.15 -14.72 15.78
C HIS A 392 -12.19 -16.11 16.41
N ALA A 393 -13.19 -16.94 16.07
CA ALA A 393 -13.26 -18.33 16.53
C ALA A 393 -12.13 -19.20 15.93
N ILE A 394 -11.84 -19.06 14.63
CA ILE A 394 -10.75 -19.78 13.95
C ILE A 394 -9.39 -19.38 14.54
N MET A 395 -9.15 -18.08 14.70
CA MET A 395 -7.91 -17.56 15.28
C MET A 395 -7.72 -18.03 16.73
N ALA A 396 -8.78 -17.99 17.55
CA ALA A 396 -8.74 -18.51 18.91
C ALA A 396 -8.44 -20.01 18.96
N SER A 397 -8.95 -20.78 18.01
CA SER A 397 -8.70 -22.23 17.92
C SER A 397 -7.29 -22.56 17.44
N ILE A 398 -6.72 -21.78 16.52
CA ILE A 398 -5.35 -22.00 16.03
C ILE A 398 -4.30 -21.52 17.04
N ARG A 399 -4.63 -20.51 17.86
CA ARG A 399 -3.72 -19.83 18.78
C ARG A 399 -4.24 -19.76 20.22
N GLU A 400 -4.72 -20.88 20.75
CA GLU A 400 -5.38 -20.96 22.06
C GLU A 400 -4.62 -20.27 23.21
N ARG A 401 -3.28 -20.35 23.22
CA ARG A 401 -2.44 -19.79 24.30
C ARG A 401 -1.91 -18.39 24.03
N SER A 402 -1.87 -17.97 22.76
CA SER A 402 -1.17 -16.75 22.31
C SER A 402 -2.07 -15.73 21.63
N PHE A 403 -3.36 -16.02 21.50
CA PHE A 403 -4.36 -15.09 20.99
C PHE A 403 -5.55 -15.04 21.96
N SER A 404 -5.91 -13.84 22.38
CA SER A 404 -7.10 -13.59 23.19
C SER A 404 -8.09 -12.80 22.36
N SER A 405 -9.08 -13.49 21.79
CA SER A 405 -10.13 -12.82 21.00
C SER A 405 -10.89 -11.82 21.87
N GLN A 406 -10.82 -10.54 21.48
CA GLN A 406 -11.55 -9.46 22.14
C GLN A 406 -13.07 -9.67 22.05
N LEU A 407 -13.54 -10.23 20.93
CA LEU A 407 -14.95 -10.53 20.71
C LEU A 407 -15.46 -11.62 21.67
N LEU A 408 -14.76 -12.76 21.74
CA LEU A 408 -15.14 -13.88 22.62
C LEU A 408 -15.01 -13.49 24.11
N LEU A 409 -14.00 -12.70 24.45
CA LEU A 409 -13.80 -12.19 25.81
C LEU A 409 -14.91 -11.19 26.17
N GLY A 410 -15.17 -10.20 25.33
CA GLY A 410 -16.19 -9.18 25.56
C GLY A 410 -17.59 -9.79 25.76
N LEU A 411 -17.96 -10.77 24.93
CA LEU A 411 -19.22 -11.50 25.09
C LEU A 411 -19.26 -12.26 26.43
N SER A 412 -18.17 -12.94 26.80
CA SER A 412 -18.11 -13.69 28.07
C SER A 412 -18.25 -12.77 29.29
N VAL A 413 -17.59 -11.60 29.28
CA VAL A 413 -17.66 -10.61 30.36
C VAL A 413 -19.06 -10.03 30.46
N PHE A 414 -19.68 -9.71 29.32
CA PHE A 414 -21.06 -9.20 29.29
C PHE A 414 -22.03 -10.21 29.91
N LEU A 415 -21.96 -11.47 29.49
CA LEU A 415 -22.84 -12.52 30.01
C LEU A 415 -22.59 -12.81 31.49
N HIS A 416 -21.33 -12.80 31.93
CA HIS A 416 -20.99 -12.97 33.34
C HIS A 416 -21.57 -11.84 34.19
N ARG A 417 -21.38 -10.59 33.81
CA ARG A 417 -21.93 -9.44 34.54
C ARG A 417 -23.45 -9.39 34.53
N ARG A 418 -24.09 -9.82 33.44
CA ARG A 418 -25.55 -9.76 33.30
C ARG A 418 -26.26 -10.86 34.08
N TYR A 419 -25.71 -12.07 34.12
CA TYR A 419 -26.39 -13.26 34.62
C TYR A 419 -25.70 -13.96 35.80
N GLY A 420 -24.42 -13.65 36.07
CA GLY A 420 -23.66 -14.27 37.17
C GLY A 420 -23.45 -15.78 37.04
N SER A 421 -23.72 -16.37 35.86
CA SER A 421 -23.76 -17.83 35.70
C SER A 421 -22.48 -18.37 35.07
N LYS A 422 -21.67 -19.07 35.88
CA LYS A 422 -20.52 -19.85 35.39
C LYS A 422 -20.94 -20.93 34.39
N LYS A 423 -22.03 -21.65 34.68
CA LYS A 423 -22.53 -22.74 33.82
C LYS A 423 -22.87 -22.25 32.41
N LEU A 424 -23.47 -21.06 32.29
CA LEU A 424 -23.75 -20.45 30.99
C LEU A 424 -22.47 -20.20 30.19
N LEU A 425 -21.44 -19.64 30.83
CA LEU A 425 -20.16 -19.39 30.18
C LEU A 425 -19.44 -20.68 29.80
N ASP A 426 -19.44 -21.69 30.67
CA ASP A 426 -18.81 -22.97 30.38
C ASP A 426 -19.47 -23.67 29.18
N VAL A 427 -20.80 -23.62 29.07
CA VAL A 427 -21.52 -24.13 27.89
C VAL A 427 -21.12 -23.37 26.63
N LEU A 428 -21.19 -22.04 26.63
CA LEU A 428 -20.87 -21.25 25.43
C LEU A 428 -19.40 -21.36 25.03
N SER A 429 -18.50 -21.46 26.01
CA SER A 429 -17.08 -21.68 25.78
C SER A 429 -16.81 -23.06 25.19
N SER A 430 -17.50 -24.11 25.66
CA SER A 430 -17.40 -25.46 25.08
C SER A 430 -17.87 -25.54 23.63
N LEU A 431 -18.78 -24.65 23.23
CA LEU A 431 -19.26 -24.51 21.85
C LEU A 431 -18.36 -23.58 21.00
N GLY A 432 -17.31 -22.98 21.58
CA GLY A 432 -16.40 -22.07 20.88
C GLY A 432 -16.95 -20.65 20.65
N PHE A 433 -18.06 -20.28 21.29
CA PHE A 433 -18.71 -18.98 21.11
C PHE A 433 -18.39 -17.94 22.20
N ALA A 434 -17.66 -18.33 23.24
CA ALA A 434 -17.24 -17.41 24.31
C ALA A 434 -15.89 -17.81 24.90
N ALA A 435 -15.21 -16.86 25.55
CA ALA A 435 -14.06 -17.19 26.38
C ALA A 435 -14.49 -17.99 27.63
N SER A 436 -13.57 -18.78 28.17
CA SER A 436 -13.83 -19.58 29.37
C SER A 436 -14.04 -18.71 30.60
N TYR A 437 -14.79 -19.23 31.59
CA TYR A 437 -15.00 -18.53 32.86
C TYR A 437 -13.69 -18.10 33.53
N SER A 438 -12.64 -18.93 33.45
CA SER A 438 -11.33 -18.58 33.99
C SER A 438 -10.71 -17.36 33.30
N ASN A 439 -10.82 -17.27 31.97
CA ASN A 439 -10.31 -16.12 31.22
C ASN A 439 -11.12 -14.86 31.48
N THR A 440 -12.45 -14.99 31.58
CA THR A 440 -13.35 -13.89 31.96
C THR A 440 -12.99 -13.35 33.34
N MET A 441 -12.84 -14.21 34.33
CA MET A 441 -12.44 -13.81 35.68
C MET A 441 -11.05 -13.18 35.71
N GLN A 442 -10.10 -13.68 34.91
CA GLN A 442 -8.77 -13.07 34.83
C GLN A 442 -8.84 -11.65 34.28
N TYR A 443 -9.69 -11.38 33.29
CA TYR A 443 -9.93 -10.03 32.79
C TYR A 443 -10.59 -9.13 33.86
N GLU A 444 -11.62 -9.61 34.54
CA GLU A 444 -12.32 -8.84 35.58
C GLU A 444 -11.39 -8.48 36.73
N VAL A 445 -10.60 -9.45 37.22
CA VAL A 445 -9.54 -9.22 38.20
C VAL A 445 -8.54 -8.20 37.67
N SER A 446 -8.02 -8.38 36.46
CA SER A 446 -7.05 -7.42 35.89
C SER A 446 -7.61 -6.01 35.80
N SER A 447 -8.93 -5.89 35.57
CA SER A 447 -9.64 -4.61 35.56
C SER A 447 -9.75 -3.97 36.94
N VAL A 448 -9.84 -4.76 38.03
CA VAL A 448 -9.87 -4.25 39.41
C VAL A 448 -8.52 -3.64 39.81
N TYR A 449 -7.41 -4.26 39.39
CA TYR A 449 -6.06 -3.74 39.65
C TYR A 449 -5.65 -2.63 38.68
N HIS A 450 -6.43 -2.38 37.62
CA HIS A 450 -6.16 -1.29 36.70
C HIS A 450 -6.44 0.05 37.41
N PRO A 451 -5.54 1.04 37.31
CA PRO A 451 -5.76 2.34 37.91
C PRO A 451 -7.06 2.97 37.40
N GLN A 452 -7.69 3.79 38.25
CA GLN A 452 -8.85 4.55 37.82
C GLN A 452 -8.49 5.49 36.66
N PRO A 453 -9.44 5.77 35.75
CA PRO A 453 -9.21 6.70 34.64
C PRO A 453 -8.68 8.04 35.14
N ARG A 454 -7.73 8.62 34.42
CA ARG A 454 -7.22 9.94 34.75
C ARG A 454 -8.29 10.98 34.41
N ILE A 455 -8.57 11.86 35.35
CA ILE A 455 -9.54 12.95 35.17
C ILE A 455 -8.75 14.24 35.01
N LEU A 456 -9.14 15.04 34.03
CA LEU A 456 -8.55 16.36 33.83
C LEU A 456 -8.83 17.27 35.05
N PRO A 457 -7.91 18.21 35.36
CA PRO A 457 -8.11 19.16 36.44
C PRO A 457 -9.34 20.04 36.21
N SER A 458 -9.92 20.59 37.29
CA SER A 458 -11.07 21.51 37.19
C SER A 458 -10.75 22.76 36.38
N GLU A 459 -9.49 23.20 36.39
CA GLU A 459 -8.98 24.32 35.60
C GLU A 459 -9.07 24.07 34.09
N SER A 460 -9.13 22.80 33.67
CA SER A 460 -9.34 22.40 32.28
C SER A 460 -10.83 22.32 31.89
N GLY A 461 -11.73 22.78 32.76
CA GLY A 461 -13.18 22.74 32.54
C GLY A 461 -13.86 21.43 32.96
N ALA A 462 -13.17 20.57 33.70
CA ALA A 462 -13.74 19.33 34.23
C ALA A 462 -14.56 19.59 35.51
N LEU A 463 -15.85 19.27 35.46
CA LEU A 463 -16.72 19.23 36.63
C LEU A 463 -16.80 17.81 37.17
N VAL A 464 -16.49 17.64 38.47
CA VAL A 464 -16.61 16.36 39.18
C VAL A 464 -17.67 16.48 40.26
N GLN A 465 -18.69 15.63 40.20
CA GLN A 465 -19.77 15.54 41.19
C GLN A 465 -19.82 14.12 41.75
N TYR A 466 -20.13 13.99 43.04
CA TYR A 466 -20.44 12.70 43.65
C TYR A 466 -21.91 12.70 44.07
N VAL A 467 -22.64 11.64 43.71
CA VAL A 467 -24.04 11.44 44.09
C VAL A 467 -24.13 10.14 44.84
N GLY A 468 -24.60 10.20 46.08
CA GLY A 468 -24.84 9.04 46.93
C GLY A 468 -26.33 8.71 46.97
N ASP A 469 -26.67 7.42 46.93
CA ASP A 469 -28.02 6.91 47.17
C ASP A 469 -27.94 5.54 47.86
N ASN A 470 -29.05 5.09 48.44
CA ASN A 470 -29.15 3.73 48.96
C ASN A 470 -29.29 2.73 47.79
N ALA A 471 -28.51 1.66 47.86
CA ALA A 471 -28.57 0.51 46.97
C ALA A 471 -29.09 -0.69 47.78
N ASP A 472 -30.40 -0.91 47.60
CA ASP A 472 -31.18 -1.93 48.27
C ASP A 472 -31.38 -3.15 47.36
N ILE A 473 -30.98 -4.34 47.79
CA ILE A 473 -31.23 -5.60 47.09
C ILE A 473 -32.06 -6.52 47.99
N ASN A 474 -33.13 -7.07 47.44
CA ASN A 474 -34.03 -8.03 48.11
C ASN A 474 -34.62 -7.54 49.44
N VAL A 475 -34.82 -6.23 49.65
CA VAL A 475 -35.31 -5.68 50.94
C VAL A 475 -36.67 -6.20 51.40
N SER A 476 -37.42 -6.90 50.54
CA SER A 476 -38.74 -7.47 50.85
C SER A 476 -38.72 -8.99 50.97
N THR A 477 -37.81 -9.56 51.78
CA THR A 477 -37.87 -10.97 52.17
C THR A 477 -38.67 -11.17 53.45
N LEU A 478 -39.46 -12.24 53.52
CA LEU A 478 -40.33 -12.54 54.68
C LEU A 478 -39.54 -12.81 55.97
N ASP A 479 -38.29 -13.26 55.85
CA ASP A 479 -37.40 -13.61 56.96
C ASP A 479 -36.28 -12.59 57.18
N GLY A 480 -36.20 -11.53 56.36
CA GLY A 480 -35.14 -10.53 56.43
C GLY A 480 -33.74 -11.02 56.00
N ASN A 481 -33.61 -12.26 55.55
CA ASN A 481 -32.34 -12.83 55.09
C ASN A 481 -32.09 -12.52 53.60
N ASN A 482 -30.82 -12.65 53.18
CA ASN A 482 -30.37 -12.38 51.81
C ASN A 482 -30.73 -10.97 51.28
N THR A 483 -30.87 -10.02 52.20
CA THR A 483 -31.06 -8.60 51.91
C THR A 483 -29.70 -7.88 51.90
N LEU A 484 -29.55 -6.88 51.04
CA LEU A 484 -28.40 -5.99 51.03
C LEU A 484 -28.92 -4.56 51.16
N HIS A 485 -28.46 -3.85 52.19
CA HIS A 485 -28.65 -2.41 52.33
C HIS A 485 -27.27 -1.76 52.38
N VAL A 486 -26.89 -1.08 51.30
CA VAL A 486 -25.60 -0.37 51.21
C VAL A 486 -25.81 1.01 50.62
N MET A 487 -24.97 1.98 50.96
CA MET A 487 -24.94 3.26 50.25
C MET A 487 -24.03 3.14 49.03
N GLY A 488 -24.58 3.37 47.84
CA GLY A 488 -23.83 3.49 46.60
C GLY A 488 -23.48 4.94 46.32
N MET A 489 -22.23 5.23 45.96
CA MET A 489 -21.82 6.54 45.46
C MET A 489 -21.36 6.44 44.01
N ILE A 490 -21.87 7.34 43.17
CA ILE A 490 -21.47 7.47 41.77
C ILE A 490 -20.67 8.77 41.61
N LYS A 491 -19.52 8.66 40.94
CA LYS A 491 -18.71 9.80 40.51
C LYS A 491 -19.10 10.19 39.08
N ILE A 492 -19.63 11.39 38.92
CA ILE A 492 -20.09 11.96 37.65
C ILE A 492 -19.05 12.99 37.19
N ILE A 493 -18.63 12.90 35.93
CA ILE A 493 -17.61 13.78 35.35
C ILE A 493 -18.15 14.37 34.05
N THR A 494 -18.07 15.70 33.91
CA THR A 494 -18.56 16.45 32.74
C THR A 494 -17.52 17.49 32.31
N PRO A 495 -17.20 17.65 31.01
CA PRO A 495 -17.67 16.85 29.88
C PRO A 495 -17.01 15.46 29.82
N LYS A 496 -17.55 14.55 29.02
CA LYS A 496 -17.03 13.18 28.84
C LYS A 496 -15.53 13.15 28.54
N ASP A 497 -15.06 14.10 27.74
CA ASP A 497 -13.67 14.18 27.28
C ASP A 497 -12.68 14.55 28.39
N ALA A 498 -13.18 14.96 29.57
CA ALA A 498 -12.36 15.12 30.77
C ALA A 498 -11.90 13.77 31.37
N VAL A 499 -12.43 12.63 30.90
CA VAL A 499 -12.04 11.30 31.36
C VAL A 499 -11.15 10.60 30.33
N ILE A 500 -9.90 10.33 30.71
CA ILE A 500 -8.89 9.73 29.84
C ILE A 500 -8.77 8.23 30.13
N TYR A 501 -9.02 7.40 29.11
CA TYR A 501 -9.11 5.93 29.18
C TYR A 501 -8.01 5.20 28.39
N ASP A 502 -6.93 5.88 28.02
CA ASP A 502 -6.03 5.37 26.97
C ASP A 502 -5.13 4.22 27.38
N ASP A 503 -5.09 3.87 28.67
CA ASP A 503 -4.21 2.81 29.15
C ASP A 503 -4.82 1.42 28.95
N ARG A 504 -4.07 0.55 28.28
CA ARG A 504 -4.40 -0.88 28.20
C ARG A 504 -4.31 -1.52 29.58
N ILE A 505 -5.20 -2.48 29.86
CA ILE A 505 -5.23 -3.17 31.14
C ILE A 505 -4.12 -4.22 31.16
N LYS A 506 -3.17 -4.10 32.09
CA LYS A 506 -2.13 -5.13 32.28
C LYS A 506 -2.77 -6.41 32.82
N LYS A 507 -2.46 -7.53 32.17
CA LYS A 507 -2.97 -8.84 32.57
C LYS A 507 -2.29 -9.29 33.88
N CYS A 508 -3.09 -9.62 34.89
CA CYS A 508 -2.57 -10.20 36.13
C CYS A 508 -1.93 -11.57 35.86
N THR A 509 -0.70 -11.75 36.35
CA THR A 509 0.06 -13.01 36.23
C THR A 509 -0.36 -14.03 37.29
N THR A 510 -0.74 -13.57 38.48
CA THR A 510 -1.26 -14.38 39.57
C THR A 510 -2.76 -14.15 39.73
N LYS A 511 -3.50 -15.20 40.12
CA LYS A 511 -4.90 -15.05 40.55
C LYS A 511 -4.90 -14.60 42.01
N PRO A 512 -5.30 -13.36 42.32
CA PRO A 512 -5.39 -12.88 43.67
C PRO A 512 -6.53 -13.59 44.41
N SER A 513 -6.31 -13.83 45.68
CA SER A 513 -7.31 -14.37 46.61
C SER A 513 -8.46 -13.37 46.80
N ALA A 514 -9.62 -13.89 47.24
CA ALA A 514 -10.75 -13.03 47.61
C ALA A 514 -10.37 -11.99 48.68
N LYS A 515 -9.44 -12.33 49.58
CA LYS A 515 -8.92 -11.42 50.62
C LYS A 515 -8.09 -10.28 50.03
N GLU A 516 -7.23 -10.58 49.06
CA GLU A 516 -6.42 -9.56 48.36
C GLU A 516 -7.29 -8.64 47.50
N LEU A 517 -8.33 -9.18 46.85
CA LEU A 517 -9.31 -8.37 46.12
C LEU A 517 -10.11 -7.46 47.06
N ALA A 518 -10.55 -7.98 48.21
CA ALA A 518 -11.26 -7.19 49.22
C ALA A 518 -10.39 -6.04 49.78
N ALA A 519 -9.09 -6.26 49.95
CA ALA A 519 -8.17 -5.22 50.42
C ALA A 519 -8.11 -3.98 49.50
N ILE A 520 -8.34 -4.16 48.18
CA ILE A 520 -8.35 -3.07 47.19
C ILE A 520 -9.64 -2.25 47.27
N SER A 521 -10.73 -2.88 47.72
CA SER A 521 -12.06 -2.26 47.77
C SER A 521 -12.24 -1.19 48.86
N HIS A 522 -11.24 -1.01 49.73
CA HIS A 522 -11.28 0.02 50.76
C HIS A 522 -10.90 1.39 50.21
N VAL A 523 -11.91 2.21 49.91
CA VAL A 523 -11.73 3.64 49.67
C VAL A 523 -11.64 4.34 51.03
N SER A 524 -10.48 4.91 51.35
CA SER A 524 -10.35 5.77 52.53
C SER A 524 -11.12 7.06 52.29
N LEU A 525 -12.31 7.16 52.87
CA LEU A 525 -13.07 8.40 52.90
C LEU A 525 -12.37 9.36 53.87
N LEU A 526 -11.61 10.32 53.33
CA LEU A 526 -11.18 11.49 54.09
C LEU A 526 -12.43 12.33 54.34
N TYR A 527 -12.91 12.34 55.59
CA TYR A 527 -13.98 13.24 56.01
C TYR A 527 -13.54 14.69 55.76
N ALA A 528 -13.98 15.27 54.63
CA ALA A 528 -14.01 16.71 54.48
C ALA A 528 -15.19 17.21 55.31
N HIS A 529 -14.95 18.21 56.18
CA HIS A 529 -15.98 18.87 56.97
C HIS A 529 -17.17 19.25 56.08
N VAL A 530 -18.24 18.45 56.18
CA VAL A 530 -19.53 18.81 55.59
C VAL A 530 -20.06 19.96 56.43
N PHE A 531 -20.18 21.14 55.83
CA PHE A 531 -20.97 22.21 56.42
C PHE A 531 -22.37 21.66 56.69
N SER A 532 -22.69 21.53 57.97
CA SER A 532 -23.99 21.07 58.47
C SER A 532 -25.11 21.91 57.86
N TRP A 533 -25.84 21.33 56.91
CA TRP A 533 -27.14 21.81 56.48
C TRP A 533 -28.16 20.67 56.54
N MET A 534 -28.21 19.96 57.67
CA MET A 534 -29.28 18.99 57.93
C MET A 534 -29.58 18.89 59.42
N HIS A 535 -29.94 20.02 60.02
CA HIS A 535 -30.74 20.05 61.24
C HIS A 535 -31.92 20.97 61.02
N ARG A 536 -33.02 20.41 60.50
CA ARG A 536 -34.39 20.78 60.90
C ARG A 536 -35.38 19.80 60.27
N THR A 537 -36.40 19.50 61.08
CA THR A 537 -37.62 18.75 60.78
C THR A 537 -37.51 17.24 60.65
N CYS A 538 -37.41 16.57 61.81
CA CYS A 538 -38.28 15.44 62.14
C CYS A 538 -38.41 15.35 63.67
N ASN A 539 -39.22 16.26 64.22
CA ASN A 539 -39.89 16.07 65.50
C ASN A 539 -41.37 16.36 65.24
N GLY A 540 -42.19 15.31 65.22
CA GLY A 540 -43.62 15.44 64.98
C GLY A 540 -44.28 14.09 64.74
N ARG A 541 -44.60 13.43 65.87
CA ARG A 541 -45.63 12.38 66.12
C ARG A 541 -45.73 11.19 65.17
#